data_AF-A0A963TQR9-F1
#
_entry.id   AF-A0A963TQR9-F1
#
_cell.length_a   1.000
_cell.length_b   1.000
_cell.length_c   1.000
_cell.angle_alpha   90.00
_cell.angle_beta   90.00
_cell.angle_gamma   90.00
#
_symmetry.space_group_name_H-M   'P 1'
#
loop_
_entity.id
_entity.type
_entity.pdbx_description
1 polymer ?
#
loop_
_entity_poly.entity_id
_entity_poly.type
_entity_poly.pdbx_seq_one_letter_code
_entity_poly.pdbx_strand_id
1 'polypeptide(L)' 'MAEFNQVYARAAYYDIVFRRDVSHEVDFLLAEYKRLNGRDAASMLEIACGPGYHARQFARRGLATHRLDL' A
#
# COMPACT_ATOMS: atom_id res chain seq x y z
N MET A 1 14.81 9.66 -11.05
CA MET A 1 14.40 9.19 -9.69
C MET A 1 15.31 9.73 -8.59
N ALA A 2 16.65 9.70 -8.75
CA ALA A 2 17.59 10.23 -7.75
C ALA A 2 17.35 11.72 -7.37
N GLU A 3 16.86 12.53 -8.30
CA GLU A 3 16.53 13.95 -8.11
C GLU A 3 15.43 14.20 -7.05
N PHE A 4 14.60 13.19 -6.75
CA PHE A 4 13.57 13.26 -5.70
C PHE A 4 13.97 12.55 -4.41
N ASN A 5 15.20 12.04 -4.29
CA ASN A 5 15.65 11.37 -3.06
C ASN A 5 15.49 12.27 -1.83
N GLN A 6 15.75 13.57 -1.97
CA GLN A 6 15.56 14.50 -0.87
C GLN A 6 14.10 14.71 -0.46
N VAL A 7 13.15 14.51 -1.38
CA VAL A 7 11.71 14.59 -1.10
C VAL A 7 11.28 13.37 -0.28
N TYR A 8 11.64 12.16 -0.74
CA TYR A 8 11.28 10.92 -0.05
C TYR A 8 12.10 10.67 1.23
N ALA A 9 13.29 11.25 1.36
CA ALA A 9 14.08 11.24 2.60
C ALA A 9 13.39 11.99 3.75
N ARG A 10 12.41 12.86 3.48
CA ARG A 10 11.67 13.61 4.50
C ARG A 10 10.33 12.96 4.80
N ALA A 11 10.38 11.71 5.27
CA ALA A 11 9.19 10.91 5.59
C ALA A 11 8.17 11.65 6.49
N ALA A 12 8.64 12.50 7.41
CA ALA A 12 7.79 13.29 8.31
C ALA A 12 6.78 14.21 7.59
N TYR A 13 7.06 14.64 6.36
CA TYR A 13 6.15 15.49 5.59
C TYR A 13 5.31 14.71 4.58
N TYR A 14 5.63 13.44 4.33
CA TYR A 14 4.96 12.64 3.30
C TYR A 14 3.45 12.57 3.56
N ASP A 15 3.07 12.25 4.80
CA ASP A 15 1.66 12.07 5.14
C ASP A 15 0.86 13.38 5.13
N ILE A 16 1.55 14.50 5.36
CA ILE A 16 0.97 15.85 5.30
C ILE A 16 0.70 16.24 3.85
N VAL A 17 1.67 16.01 2.97
CA VAL A 17 1.59 16.39 1.55
C VAL A 17 0.57 15.53 0.81
N PHE A 18 0.62 14.22 1.00
CA PHE A 18 -0.14 13.30 0.17
C PHE A 18 -1.48 12.88 0.76
N ARG A 19 -1.60 12.79 2.11
CA ARG A 19 -2.81 12.44 2.87
C ARG A 19 -3.74 11.47 2.12
N ARG A 20 -3.18 10.37 1.62
CA ARG A 20 -3.84 9.54 0.60
C ARG A 20 -4.96 8.73 1.22
N ASP A 21 -6.16 8.84 0.65
CA ASP A 21 -7.19 7.83 0.80
C ASP A 21 -7.03 6.80 -0.33
N VAL A 22 -6.55 5.61 0.04
CA VAL A 22 -6.30 4.50 -0.90
C VAL A 22 -7.37 3.41 -0.78
N SER A 23 -8.50 3.70 -0.11
CA SER A 23 -9.54 2.69 0.15
C SER A 23 -10.11 2.12 -1.14
N HIS A 24 -10.44 2.99 -2.10
CA HIS A 24 -10.92 2.59 -3.42
C HIS A 24 -9.88 1.82 -4.24
N GLU A 25 -8.60 2.18 -4.12
CA GLU A 25 -7.51 1.44 -4.78
C GLU A 25 -7.41 0.02 -4.23
N VAL A 26 -7.50 -0.15 -2.90
CA VAL A 26 -7.47 -1.46 -2.25
C VAL A 26 -8.69 -2.30 -2.59
N ASP A 27 -9.89 -1.71 -2.63
CA ASP A 27 -11.11 -2.43 -3.00
C ASP A 27 -11.02 -2.94 -4.45
N PHE A 28 -10.53 -2.11 -5.36
CA PHE A 28 -10.27 -2.50 -6.74
C PHE A 28 -9.28 -3.66 -6.83
N LEU A 29 -8.15 -3.60 -6.13
CA LEU A 29 -7.13 -4.63 -6.16
C LEU A 29 -7.62 -5.98 -5.63
N LEU A 30 -8.40 -5.98 -4.54
CA LEU A 30 -9.00 -7.21 -4.00
C LEU A 30 -10.04 -7.80 -4.95
N ALA A 31 -10.88 -6.95 -5.56
CA ALA A 31 -11.87 -7.39 -6.54
C ALA A 31 -11.20 -8.01 -7.77
N GLU A 32 -10.14 -7.39 -8.30
CA GLU A 32 -9.39 -7.92 -9.44
C GLU A 32 -8.66 -9.21 -9.09
N TYR A 33 -8.06 -9.30 -7.90
CA TYR A 33 -7.46 -10.55 -7.44
C TYR A 33 -8.49 -11.68 -7.42
N LYS A 34 -9.67 -11.44 -6.84
CA LYS A 34 -10.75 -12.42 -6.77
C LYS A 34 -11.25 -12.81 -8.16
N ARG A 35 -11.43 -11.84 -9.05
CA ARG A 35 -11.86 -12.08 -10.43
C ARG A 35 -10.88 -12.98 -11.20
N LEU A 36 -9.58 -12.75 -11.02
CA LEU A 36 -8.53 -13.50 -11.72
C LEU A 36 -8.25 -14.89 -11.12
N ASN A 37 -8.43 -15.05 -9.81
CA ASN A 37 -8.04 -16.28 -9.09
C ASN A 37 -9.23 -17.12 -8.60
N GLY A 38 -10.46 -16.60 -8.68
CA GLY A 38 -11.68 -17.26 -8.19
C GLY A 38 -11.78 -17.36 -6.66
N ARG A 39 -10.90 -16.69 -5.91
CA ARG A 39 -10.82 -16.74 -4.44
C ARG A 39 -10.32 -15.44 -3.84
N ASP A 40 -10.65 -15.20 -2.58
CA ASP A 40 -10.17 -14.03 -1.85
C ASP A 40 -8.67 -14.13 -1.53
N ALA A 41 -7.99 -12.99 -1.51
CA ALA A 41 -6.59 -12.92 -1.13
C ALA A 41 -6.44 -13.17 0.39
N ALA A 42 -5.50 -14.03 0.77
CA ALA A 42 -5.21 -14.33 2.18
C ALA A 42 -4.03 -13.52 2.73
N SER A 43 -3.11 -13.09 1.86
CA SER A 43 -1.90 -12.39 2.25
C SER A 43 -1.41 -11.44 1.17
N MET A 44 -0.60 -10.46 1.55
CA MET A 44 -0.01 -9.50 0.61
C MET A 44 1.40 -9.06 1.04
N LEU A 45 2.24 -8.70 0.06
CA LEU A 45 3.56 -8.08 0.25
C LEU A 45 3.61 -6.74 -0.47
N GLU A 46 3.86 -5.65 0.26
CA GLU A 46 4.00 -4.30 -0.31
C GLU A 46 5.49 -3.98 -0.40
N ILE A 47 5.99 -3.82 -1.62
CA ILE A 47 7.37 -3.42 -1.90
C ILE A 47 7.38 -1.90 -2.12
N ALA A 48 8.37 -1.21 -1.54
CA ALA A 48 8.44 0.24 -1.49
C ALA A 48 7.18 0.85 -0.84
N CYS A 49 6.79 0.30 0.31
CA CYS A 49 5.54 0.63 0.98
C CYS A 49 5.46 2.05 1.55
N GLY A 50 6.60 2.74 1.71
CA GLY A 50 6.72 4.01 2.39
C GLY A 50 6.01 3.98 3.76
N PRO A 51 5.14 4.96 4.06
CA PRO A 51 4.31 4.97 5.28
C PRO A 51 3.31 3.81 5.39
N GLY A 52 3.13 3.01 4.35
CA GLY A 52 2.30 1.80 4.33
C GLY A 52 0.80 2.07 4.22
N TYR A 53 0.40 3.04 3.40
CA TYR A 53 -1.02 3.37 3.20
C TYR A 53 -1.84 2.16 2.76
N HIS A 54 -1.38 1.45 1.73
CA HIS A 54 -2.08 0.27 1.20
C HIS A 54 -2.00 -0.89 2.18
N ALA A 55 -0.82 -1.24 2.68
CA ALA A 55 -0.68 -2.32 3.66
C ALA A 55 -1.58 -2.15 4.89
N ARG A 56 -1.70 -0.94 5.44
CA ARG A 56 -2.65 -0.68 6.54
C ARG A 56 -4.09 -0.94 6.12
N GLN A 57 -4.47 -0.52 4.92
CA GLN A 57 -5.81 -0.74 4.38
C GLN A 57 -6.10 -2.21 4.06
N PHE A 58 -5.13 -2.98 3.57
CA PHE A 58 -5.24 -4.43 3.38
C PHE A 58 -5.32 -5.17 4.71
N ALA A 59 -4.48 -4.82 5.69
CA ALA A 59 -4.52 -5.41 7.02
C ALA A 59 -5.87 -5.18 7.73
N ARG A 60 -6.47 -3.99 7.58
CA ARG A 60 -7.82 -3.69 8.09
C ARG A 60 -8.91 -4.56 7.48
N ARG A 61 -8.70 -5.11 6.28
CA ARG A 61 -9.61 -6.04 5.59
C ARG A 61 -9.29 -7.52 5.90
N GLY A 62 -8.38 -7.78 6.84
CA GLY A 62 -8.10 -9.12 7.36
C GLY A 62 -6.98 -9.89 6.65
N LEU A 63 -6.22 -9.25 5.76
CA LEU A 63 -5.11 -9.92 5.07
C LEU A 63 -3.85 -9.98 5.94
N ALA A 64 -3.16 -11.12 5.91
CA ALA A 64 -1.80 -11.22 6.43
C ALA A 64 -0.86 -10.34 5.60
N THR A 65 -0.33 -9.27 6.21
CA THR A 65 0.30 -8.19 5.44
C THR A 65 1.77 -8.03 5.82
N HIS A 66 2.65 -8.15 4.81
CA HIS A 66 4.08 -7.91 4.92
C HIS A 66 4.47 -6.66 4.14
N ARG A 67 5.48 -5.95 4.64
CA ARG A 67 5.92 -4.66 4.11
C ARG A 67 7.44 -4.64 3.99
N LEU A 68 7.94 -4.06 2.91
CA LEU A 68 9.35 -3.88 2.65
C LEU A 68 9.60 -2.47 2.10
N ASP A 69 10.49 -1.74 2.75
CA ASP A 69 11.02 -0.43 2.32
C ASP A 69 12.51 -0.32 2.69
N LEU A 70 13.21 0.66 2.12
CA LEU A 70 14.67 0.83 2.24
C LEU A 70 15.07 1.72 3.44
#